data_AF-A0A7K3PLD0-F1
#
_entry.id   AF-A0A7K3PLD0-F1
#
_cell.length_a   1.000
_cell.length_b   1.000
_cell.length_c   1.000
_cell.angle_alpha   90.00
_cell.angle_beta   90.00
_cell.angle_gamma   90.00
#
_symmetry.space_group_name_H-M   'P 1'
#
loop_
_entity.id
_entity.type
_entity.pdbx_description
1 polymer ?
#
loop_
_entity_poly.entity_id
_entity_poly.type
_entity_poly.pdbx_seq_one_letter_code
_entity_poly.pdbx_strand_id
1 'polypeptide(L)' 'AHGLAVGGDYRADQASPRAAARTADAGRTRHPADTGPYDTVDCTPDLGCWAAGEQGRVARLER' A
#
# COMPACT_ATOMS: atom_id res chain seq x y z
N ALA A 1 -2.52 -3.92 14.91
CA ALA A 1 -2.94 -4.50 13.61
C ALA A 1 -2.24 -3.70 12.53
N HIS A 2 -1.36 -4.33 11.76
CA HIS A 2 -0.63 -3.68 10.67
C HIS A 2 -1.34 -3.95 9.35
N GLY A 3 -1.33 -3.00 8.42
CA GLY A 3 -1.96 -3.17 7.11
C GLY A 3 -1.63 -2.06 6.11
N LEU A 4 -2.05 -2.27 4.87
CA LEU A 4 -1.99 -1.30 3.78
C LEU A 4 -3.40 -0.79 3.48
N ALA A 5 -3.55 0.53 3.35
CA ALA A 5 -4.75 1.18 2.86
C ALA A 5 -4.48 1.70 1.44
N VAL A 6 -5.29 1.28 0.47
CA VAL A 6 -5.24 1.75 -0.92
C VAL A 6 -6.36 2.75 -1.15
N GLY A 7 -6.04 3.88 -1.76
CA GLY A 7 -7.00 4.92 -2.06
C GLY A 7 -6.35 6.25 -2.40
N GLY A 8 -7.01 7.00 -3.27
CA GLY A 8 -6.65 8.34 -3.73
C GLY A 8 -7.82 8.90 -4.54
N ASP A 9 -7.61 9.98 -5.27
CA ASP A 9 -8.62 10.48 -6.20
C ASP A 9 -8.84 9.45 -7.31
N TYR A 10 -9.94 8.70 -7.23
CA TYR A 10 -10.20 7.61 -8.17
C TYR A 10 -10.55 8.17 -9.56
N ARG A 11 -9.69 7.87 -10.53
CA ARG A 11 -9.91 8.07 -11.96
C ARG A 11 -9.44 6.82 -12.70
N ALA A 12 -10.35 6.20 -13.44
CA ALA A 12 -10.12 4.87 -14.04
C ALA A 12 -8.97 4.86 -15.07
N ASP A 13 -8.67 6.01 -15.66
CA ASP A 13 -7.66 6.24 -16.69
C ASP A 13 -6.37 6.88 -16.15
N GLN A 14 -6.28 7.12 -14.84
CA GLN A 14 -5.15 7.83 -14.24
C GLN A 14 -4.72 7.24 -12.90
N ALA A 15 -3.47 6.77 -12.84
CA ALA A 15 -2.82 6.40 -11.59
C ALA A 15 -2.66 7.64 -10.69
N SER A 16 -3.05 7.50 -9.43
CA SER A 16 -2.87 8.56 -8.43
C SER A 16 -1.47 8.45 -7.80
N PRO A 17 -0.65 9.52 -7.81
CA PRO A 17 0.62 9.52 -7.08
C PRO A 17 0.37 9.33 -5.58
N ARG A 18 1.08 8.40 -4.93
CA ARG A 18 0.89 8.04 -3.51
C ARG A 18 -0.50 7.46 -3.19
N ALA A 19 -1.06 6.62 -4.05
CA ALA A 19 -2.35 5.97 -3.83
C ALA A 19 -2.37 4.88 -2.73
N ALA A 20 -1.28 4.74 -1.97
CA ALA A 20 -1.15 3.70 -0.95
C ALA A 20 -0.52 4.25 0.32
N ALA A 21 -1.05 3.84 1.47
CA ALA A 21 -0.58 4.22 2.78
C ALA A 21 -0.47 3.02 3.72
N ARG A 22 0.58 2.99 4.54
CA ARG A 22 0.78 2.03 5.62
C ARG A 22 0.07 2.49 6.90
N THR A 23 -0.44 1.55 7.67
CA THR A 23 -1.02 1.80 9.00
C THR A 23 -0.60 0.73 9.99
N ALA A 24 -0.38 1.14 11.24
CA ALA A 24 -0.10 0.25 12.37
C ALA A 24 -1.26 0.17 13.38
N ASP A 25 -2.34 0.92 13.15
CA ASP A 25 -3.40 1.17 14.11
C ASP A 25 -4.81 1.02 13.53
N ALA A 26 -4.94 0.13 12.54
CA ALA A 26 -6.18 -0.17 11.82
C ALA A 26 -6.76 1.02 11.03
N GLY A 27 -5.88 1.83 10.42
CA GLY A 27 -6.25 2.91 9.50
C GLY A 27 -6.57 4.24 10.17
N ARG A 28 -6.40 4.34 11.50
CA ARG A 28 -6.59 5.59 12.26
C ARG A 28 -5.50 6.61 11.93
N THR A 29 -4.26 6.15 11.81
CA THR A 29 -3.12 6.89 11.26
C THR A 29 -2.65 6.22 9.98
N ARG A 30 -2.24 7.06 9.02
CA ARG A 30 -1.83 6.65 7.68
C ARG A 30 -0.55 7.38 7.32
N HIS A 31 0.46 6.64 6.88
CA HIS A 31 1.69 7.18 6.34
C HIS A 31 1.82 6.72 4.89
N PRO A 32 2.30 7.55 3.95
CA PRO A 32 2.55 7.08 2.58
C PRO A 32 3.39 5.80 2.57
N ALA A 33 2.98 4.83 1.75
CA ALA A 33 3.74 3.58 1.59
C ALA A 33 5.05 3.88 0.83
N ASP A 34 4.92 4.42 -0.38
CA ASP A 34 5.99 5.02 -1.19
C ASP A 34 5.38 6.07 -2.17
N THR A 35 6.04 6.35 -3.30
CA THR A 35 5.53 7.27 -4.33
C THR A 35 4.62 6.61 -5.37
N GLY A 36 4.57 5.28 -5.44
CA GLY A 36 3.83 4.52 -6.43
C GLY A 36 2.45 4.07 -5.95
N PRO A 37 1.56 3.71 -6.89
CA PRO A 37 0.33 3.01 -6.56
C PRO A 37 0.61 1.51 -6.29
N TYR A 38 -0.14 0.95 -5.37
CA TYR A 38 -0.24 -0.49 -5.12
C TYR A 38 -1.72 -0.87 -5.13
N ASP A 39 -2.04 -2.03 -5.68
CA ASP A 39 -3.41 -2.53 -5.80
C ASP A 39 -3.68 -3.68 -4.82
N THR A 40 -2.64 -4.37 -4.37
CA THR A 40 -2.74 -5.58 -3.54
C THR A 40 -1.66 -5.60 -2.45
N VAL A 41 -1.99 -6.27 -1.35
CA VAL A 41 -1.08 -6.54 -0.22
C VAL A 41 -1.24 -7.99 0.23
N ASP A 42 -0.13 -8.66 0.53
CA ASP A 42 -0.11 -9.97 1.15
C ASP A 42 0.86 -9.98 2.34
N CYS A 43 0.49 -10.67 3.41
CA CYS A 43 1.29 -10.76 4.63
C CYS A 43 1.54 -12.21 5.00
N THR A 44 2.80 -12.56 5.19
CA THR A 44 3.25 -13.88 5.61
C THR A 44 3.22 -14.03 7.14
N PRO A 45 3.12 -15.26 7.68
CA PRO A 45 3.07 -15.49 9.13
C PRO A 45 4.31 -15.00 9.91
N ASP A 46 5.45 -14.82 9.24
CA ASP A 46 6.68 -14.24 9.78
C ASP A 46 6.62 -12.71 9.88
N LEU A 47 5.43 -12.11 9.70
CA LEU A 47 5.15 -10.67 9.71
C LEU A 47 5.78 -9.89 8.55
N GLY A 48 6.31 -10.57 7.54
CA GLY A 48 6.65 -9.94 6.27
C GLY A 48 5.38 -9.53 5.53
N CYS A 49 5.27 -8.27 5.13
CA CYS A 49 4.18 -7.83 4.26
C CYS A 49 4.75 -7.31 2.94
N TRP A 50 4.10 -7.66 1.84
CA TRP A 50 4.47 -7.30 0.49
C TRP A 50 3.31 -6.61 -0.20
N ALA A 51 3.61 -5.61 -1.01
CA ALA A 51 2.66 -4.90 -1.84
C ALA A 51 3.04 -5.07 -3.31
N ALA A 52 2.04 -5.34 -4.15
CA ALA A 52 2.20 -5.38 -5.60
C ALA A 52 1.37 -4.27 -6.26
N GLY A 53 1.86 -3.79 -7.40
CA GLY A 53 1.23 -2.71 -8.15
C GLY A 53 1.55 -2.78 -9.64
N GLU A 54 1.11 -1.76 -10.36
CA GLU A 54 1.23 -1.68 -11.81
C GLU A 54 2.67 -1.87 -12.32
N GLN A 55 2.79 -2.31 -13.58
CA GLN A 55 4.08 -2.45 -14.28
C GLN A 55 5.06 -3.41 -13.56
N GLY A 56 4.53 -4.37 -12.79
CA GLY A 56 5.33 -5.36 -12.06
C GLY A 56 5.99 -4.81 -10.80
N ARG A 57 5.48 -3.70 -10.23
CA ARG A 57 6.03 -3.12 -9.01
C ARG A 57 5.78 -4.05 -7.82
N VAL A 58 6.82 -4.26 -7.02
CA VAL A 58 6.76 -4.99 -5.75
C VAL A 58 7.52 -4.21 -4.68
N ALA A 59 6.97 -4.12 -3.48
CA ALA A 59 7.65 -3.55 -2.32
C ALA A 59 7.39 -4.34 -1.06
N ARG A 60 8.38 -4.35 -0.17
CA ARG A 60 8.24 -4.87 1.18
C ARG A 60 7.83 -3.74 2.11
N LEU A 61 6.81 -3.98 2.93
CA LEU A 61 6.32 -3.03 3.91
C LEU A 61 7.14 -3.17 5.19
N GLU A 62 8.15 -2.32 5.30
CA GLU A 62 8.85 -2.09 6.56
C GLU A 62 7.97 -1.22 7.48
N ARG A 63 8.15 -1.31 8.81
CA ARG A 63 7.40 -0.50 9.79
C ARG A 63 7.48 1.00 9.47
#